data_AF-A0A178XZ57-F1
#
_entry.id   AF-A0A178XZ57-F1
#
_cell.length_a   1.000
_cell.length_b   1.000
_cell.length_c   1.000
_cell.angle_alpha   90.00
_cell.angle_beta   90.00
_cell.angle_gamma   90.00
#
_symmetry.space_group_name_H-M   'P 1'
#
loop_
_entity.id
_entity.type
_entity.pdbx_description
1 polymer ?
#
loop_
_entity_poly.entity_id
_entity_poly.type
_entity_poly.pdbx_seq_one_letter_code
_entity_poly.pdbx_strand_id
1 'polypeptide(L)' 'MSRAAFRQADMERIFRAARREGFAVQIDIRSLVVTAIPSAVPAEAVDTAPKQGGILPSGNLAPDGKENWDED' A
#
# COMPACT_ATOMS: atom_id res chain seq x y z
N MET A 1 -19.51 5.78 37.99
CA MET A 1 -19.45 5.65 36.51
C MET A 1 -18.05 6.08 36.08
N SER A 2 -17.14 5.15 35.79
CA SER A 2 -15.83 5.53 35.25
C SER A 2 -16.04 6.01 33.81
N ARG A 3 -15.44 7.15 33.47
CA ARG A 3 -15.48 7.67 32.11
C ARG A 3 -14.47 6.86 31.31
N ALA A 4 -14.95 5.92 30.48
CA ALA A 4 -14.08 5.23 29.55
C ALA A 4 -13.45 6.24 28.59
N ALA A 5 -12.15 6.10 28.33
CA ALA A 5 -11.40 6.96 27.43
C ALA A 5 -10.22 6.16 26.88
N PHE A 6 -9.83 6.43 25.63
CA PHE A 6 -8.60 5.89 25.08
C PHE A 6 -7.39 6.48 25.81
N ARG A 7 -6.51 5.61 26.29
CA ARG A 7 -5.20 6.05 26.78
C ARG A 7 -4.24 6.20 25.61
N GLN A 8 -3.17 6.96 25.82
CA GLN A 8 -2.10 7.10 24.84
C GLN A 8 -1.53 5.74 24.42
N ALA A 9 -1.30 4.83 25.37
CA ALA A 9 -0.81 3.48 25.09
C ALA A 9 -1.76 2.65 24.21
N ASP A 10 -3.08 2.86 24.34
CA ASP A 10 -4.07 2.15 23.53
C ASP A 10 -4.07 2.70 22.10
N MET A 11 -4.03 4.03 21.96
CA MET A 11 -3.94 4.68 20.65
C MET A 11 -2.68 4.26 19.90
N GLU A 12 -1.53 4.23 20.57
CA GLU A 12 -0.26 3.79 19.98
C GLU A 12 -0.33 2.33 19.51
N ARG A 13 -0.97 1.46 20.31
CA ARG A 13 -1.16 0.05 19.94
C ARG A 13 -2.07 -0.09 18.70
N ILE A 14 -3.14 0.70 18.62
CA ILE A 14 -4.05 0.73 17.47
C ILE A 14 -3.30 1.20 16.21
N PHE A 15 -2.56 2.31 16.29
CA PHE A 15 -1.80 2.83 15.14
C PHE A 15 -0.71 1.86 14.68
N ARG A 16 -0.01 1.21 15.62
CA ARG A 16 1.03 0.22 15.29
C ARG A 16 0.44 -1.02 14.63
N ALA A 17 -0.70 -1.50 15.10
CA ALA A 17 -1.42 -2.61 14.47
C ALA A 17 -1.91 -2.23 13.06
N ALA A 18 -2.56 -1.07 12.93
CA ALA A 18 -3.05 -0.57 11.64
C ALA A 18 -1.92 -0.45 10.61
N ARG A 19 -0.78 0.12 11.00
CA ARG A 19 0.40 0.22 10.15
C ARG A 19 0.93 -1.15 9.72
N ARG A 20 0.99 -2.13 10.63
CA ARG A 20 1.46 -3.49 10.32
C ARG A 20 0.57 -4.17 9.28
N GLU A 21 -0.73 -3.96 9.38
CA GLU A 21 -1.72 -4.60 8.51
C GLU A 21 -2.03 -3.78 7.23
N GLY A 22 -1.43 -2.59 7.07
CA GLY A 22 -1.64 -1.73 5.90
C GLY A 22 -2.97 -0.96 5.89
N PHE A 23 -3.58 -0.75 7.06
CA PHE A 23 -4.81 0.02 7.22
C PHE A 23 -4.50 1.46 7.64
N ALA A 24 -5.32 2.40 7.19
CA ALA A 24 -5.48 3.65 7.94
C ALA A 24 -6.58 3.47 8.99
N VAL A 25 -6.50 4.26 10.06
CA VAL A 25 -7.50 4.25 11.12
C VAL A 25 -7.98 5.67 11.39
N GLN A 26 -9.30 5.81 11.51
CA GLN A 26 -9.94 7.02 12.01
C GLN A 26 -10.48 6.73 13.40
N ILE A 27 -10.15 7.59 14.37
CA ILE A 27 -10.58 7.44 15.77
C ILE A 27 -11.48 8.63 16.11
N ASP A 28 -12.73 8.35 16.47
CA ASP A 28 -13.61 9.34 17.11
C ASP A 28 -13.46 9.25 18.63
N ILE A 29 -12.85 10.27 19.22
CA ILE A 29 -12.54 10.34 20.66
C ILE A 29 -13.79 10.58 21.50
N ARG A 30 -14.87 11.13 20.92
CA ARG A 30 -16.12 11.39 21.64
C ARG A 30 -16.96 10.11 21.75
N SER A 31 -17.12 9.39 20.64
CA SER A 31 -17.89 8.14 20.59
C SER A 31 -17.08 6.91 20.93
N LEU A 32 -15.75 7.04 20.98
CA LEU A 32 -14.79 5.95 21.20
C LEU A 32 -14.88 4.85 20.12
N VAL A 33 -15.21 5.24 18.90
CA VAL A 33 -15.29 4.34 17.74
C VAL A 33 -14.01 4.44 16.92
N VAL A 34 -13.46 3.28 16.55
CA VAL A 34 -12.31 3.17 15.64
C VAL A 34 -12.80 2.58 14.33
N THR A 35 -12.60 3.31 13.24
CA THR A 35 -12.91 2.85 11.88
C THR A 35 -11.62 2.50 11.18
N ALA A 36 -11.45 1.22 10.80
CA ALA A 36 -10.33 0.78 10.00
C ALA A 36 -10.69 0.91 8.51
N ILE A 37 -9.82 1.57 7.75
CA ILE A 37 -9.99 1.82 6.32
C ILE A 37 -8.93 0.96 5.60
N PRO A 38 -9.34 -0.15 4.95
CA PRO A 38 -8.42 -0.97 4.17
C PRO A 38 -7.83 -0.14 3.02
N SER A 39 -6.57 -0.39 2.66
CA SER A 39 -5.91 0.17 1.46
C SER A 39 -5.57 1.68 1.47
N ALA A 40 -5.60 2.35 2.63
CA ALA A 40 -5.27 3.78 2.70
C ALA A 40 -3.76 4.08 2.80
N VAL A 41 -2.91 3.05 2.95
CA VAL A 41 -1.47 3.17 2.77
C VAL A 41 -1.16 2.56 1.41
N PRO A 42 -0.70 3.34 0.40
CA PRO A 42 -0.11 2.73 -0.78
C PRO A 42 1.03 1.84 -0.26
N ALA A 43 0.97 0.55 -0.56
CA ALA A 43 2.11 -0.35 -0.38
C ALA A 43 3.35 0.43 -0.83
N GLU A 44 4.36 0.54 0.04
CA GLU A 44 5.58 1.32 -0.20
C GLU A 44 5.90 1.28 -1.69
N ALA A 45 5.86 2.44 -2.35
CA ALA A 45 6.11 2.50 -3.78
C ALA A 45 7.42 1.76 -4.03
N VAL A 46 7.33 0.65 -4.76
CA VAL A 46 8.40 -0.34 -4.95
C VAL A 46 9.63 0.24 -5.68
N ASP A 47 9.57 1.53 -6.00
CA ASP A 47 10.49 2.31 -6.81
C ASP A 47 11.17 3.46 -6.03
N THR A 48 11.50 3.29 -4.74
CA THR A 48 12.34 4.28 -4.02
C THR A 48 13.84 4.11 -4.23
N ALA A 49 14.27 3.07 -4.95
CA ALA A 49 15.62 3.04 -5.51
C ALA A 49 15.68 4.01 -6.71
N PRO A 50 16.68 4.91 -6.81
CA PRO A 50 16.96 5.51 -8.09
C PRO A 50 17.20 4.35 -9.07
N LYS A 51 16.31 4.17 -10.05
CA LYS A 51 16.54 3.28 -11.19
C LYS A 51 17.79 3.79 -11.89
N GLN A 52 18.97 3.36 -11.44
CA GLN A 52 20.17 3.38 -12.26
C GLN A 52 19.78 2.59 -13.49
N GLY A 53 19.69 3.28 -14.62
CA GLY A 53 19.31 2.74 -15.92
C GLY A 53 20.30 1.67 -16.37
N GLY A 54 20.21 0.50 -15.76
CA GLY A 54 20.78 -0.74 -16.26
C GLY A 54 19.83 -1.25 -17.33
N ILE A 55 20.35 -1.39 -18.54
CA ILE A 55 19.70 -2.00 -19.70
C ILE A 55 18.93 -3.24 -19.22
N LEU A 56 17.61 -3.23 -19.40
CA LEU A 56 16.77 -4.40 -19.10
C LEU A 56 17.33 -5.58 -19.91
N PRO A 57 17.57 -6.76 -19.30
CA PRO A 57 18.01 -7.92 -20.06
C PRO A 57 16.92 -8.27 -21.08
N SER A 58 17.28 -8.20 -22.36
CA SER A 58 16.43 -8.49 -23.53
C SER A 58 16.15 -10.00 -23.66
N GLY A 59 15.67 -10.61 -22.58
CA GLY A 59 15.58 -12.06 -22.46
C GLY A 59 14.16 -12.63 -22.42
N ASN A 60 13.13 -11.79 -22.47
CA ASN A 60 11.74 -12.25 -22.39
C ASN A 60 10.79 -11.56 -23.37
N LEU A 61 11.32 -11.13 -24.53
CA LEU A 61 10.48 -10.75 -25.65
C LEU A 61 9.79 -12.03 -26.15
N ALA A 62 8.46 -12.00 -26.21
CA ALA A 62 7.73 -13.04 -26.92
C ALA A 62 8.25 -13.09 -28.37
N PRO A 63 8.36 -14.28 -29.00
CA PRO A 63 8.75 -14.34 -30.40
C PRO A 63 7.81 -13.47 -31.21
N ASP A 64 8.34 -12.46 -31.89
CA ASP A 64 7.53 -11.66 -32.81
C ASP A 64 6.96 -12.62 -33.85
N GLY A 65 5.64 -12.78 -33.80
CA GLY A 65 4.91 -13.65 -34.72
C GLY A 65 5.14 -13.19 -36.16
N LYS A 66 4.90 -14.07 -37.13
CA LYS A 66 5.09 -13.72 -38.55
C LYS A 66 4.30 -12.46 -38.90
N GLU A 67 5.00 -11.38 -39.18
CA GLU A 67 4.42 -10.16 -39.74
C GLU A 67 4.05 -10.42 -41.20
N ASN A 68 2.76 -10.70 -41.43
CA ASN A 68 2.20 -10.71 -42.77
C ASN A 68 1.83 -9.27 -43.11
N TRP A 69 2.80 -8.49 -43.59
CA TRP A 69 2.50 -7.27 -44.31
C TRP A 69 2.07 -7.68 -45.71
N ASP A 70 0.77 -7.66 -45.97
CA ASP A 70 0.22 -7.91 -47.30
C ASP A 70 0.82 -6.86 -48.27
N GLU A 71 1.66 -7.31 -49.22
CA GLU A 71 2.18 -6.49 -50.32
C GLU A 71 1.09 -6.37 -51.39
N ASP A 72 0.45 -5.20 -51.47
CA ASP A 72 -0.24 -4.72 -52.67
C ASP A 72 0.75 -4.03 -53.63
#